data_AF-A0A9E4SPQ5-F1
#
_entry.id   AF-A0A9E4SPQ5-F1
#
_cell.length_a   1.000
_cell.length_b   1.000
_cell.length_c   1.000
_cell.angle_alpha   90.00
_cell.angle_beta   90.00
_cell.angle_gamma   90.00
#
_symmetry.space_group_name_H-M   'P 1'
#
loop_
_entity.id
_entity.type
_entity.pdbx_description
1 polymer ?
#
loop_
_entity_poly.entity_id
_entity_poly.type
_entity_poly.pdbx_seq_one_letter_code
_entity_poly.pdbx_strand_id
1 'polypeptide(L)' 'MLTQGQNERLTRVGPGTPMGELMRRYWHPIAATSELSDEGPTKPVRLLGEDLVLYRMRGGSLGLITNR' A
#
# COMPACT_ATOMS: atom_id res chain seq x y z
N MET A 1 16.08 19.48 17.29
CA MET A 1 15.43 18.19 16.96
C MET A 1 13.94 18.30 17.26
N LEU A 2 13.09 17.52 16.57
CA LEU A 2 11.65 17.46 16.85
C LEU A 2 11.38 16.88 18.25
N THR A 3 10.29 17.29 18.88
CA THR A 3 9.76 16.60 20.07
C THR A 3 9.25 15.21 19.70
N GLN A 4 9.15 14.30 20.69
CA GLN A 4 8.60 12.96 20.47
C GLN A 4 7.20 13.01 19.83
N GLY A 5 6.29 13.83 20.36
CA GLY A 5 4.93 13.95 19.83
C GLY A 5 4.88 14.50 18.40
N GLN A 6 5.77 15.45 18.05
CA GLN A 6 5.89 15.91 16.66
C GLN A 6 6.40 14.81 15.74
N ASN A 7 7.38 14.03 16.18
CA ASN A 7 7.91 12.92 15.41
C ASN A 7 6.85 11.85 15.18
N GLU A 8 6.11 11.45 16.21
CA GLU A 8 5.00 10.49 16.10
C GLU A 8 3.92 10.97 15.13
N ARG A 9 3.52 12.25 15.23
CA ARG A 9 2.52 12.84 14.33
C ARG A 9 2.94 12.81 12.86
N LEU A 10 4.23 13.02 12.57
CA LEU A 10 4.76 13.17 11.21
C LEU A 10 5.27 11.86 10.59
N THR A 11 5.54 10.82 11.38
CA THR A 11 6.20 9.59 10.87
C THR A 11 5.32 8.34 10.96
N ARG A 12 4.26 8.34 11.77
CA ARG A 12 3.29 7.24 11.80
C ARG A 12 2.34 7.37 10.62
N VAL A 13 2.28 6.33 9.79
CA VAL A 13 1.53 6.31 8.52
C VAL A 13 0.45 5.22 8.46
N GLY A 14 0.19 4.54 9.59
CA GLY A 14 -0.85 3.52 9.69
C GLY A 14 -2.27 4.11 9.64
N PRO A 15 -3.31 3.25 9.58
CA PRO A 15 -4.71 3.69 9.61
C PRO A 15 -5.01 4.61 10.81
N GLY A 16 -5.75 5.68 10.59
CA GLY A 16 -6.15 6.62 11.65
C GLY A 16 -5.05 7.57 12.14
N THR A 17 -3.84 7.49 11.58
CA THR A 17 -2.76 8.44 11.90
C THR A 17 -2.85 9.67 10.99
N PRO A 18 -2.48 10.89 11.47
CA PRO A 18 -2.59 12.09 10.64
C PRO A 18 -1.85 12.00 9.31
N MET A 19 -0.64 11.41 9.31
CA MET A 19 0.11 11.22 8.07
C MET A 19 -0.37 10.05 7.23
N GLY A 20 -0.90 8.98 7.84
CA GLY A 20 -1.57 7.91 7.09
C GLY A 20 -2.77 8.44 6.30
N GLU A 21 -3.63 9.23 6.93
CA GLU A 21 -4.80 9.87 6.28
C GLU A 21 -4.40 10.89 5.21
N LEU A 22 -3.27 11.59 5.40
CA LEU A 22 -2.72 12.47 4.37
C LEU A 22 -2.22 11.66 3.17
N MET A 23 -1.38 10.64 3.39
CA MET A 23 -0.77 9.86 2.32
C MET A 23 -1.82 9.15 1.47
N ARG A 24 -2.93 8.65 2.05
CA ARG A 24 -4.03 8.01 1.29
C ARG A 24 -4.68 8.87 0.21
N ARG A 25 -4.43 10.19 0.23
CA ARG A 25 -4.90 11.13 -0.79
C ARG A 25 -4.00 11.18 -2.02
N TYR A 26 -2.90 10.44 -2.02
CA TYR A 26 -1.89 10.41 -3.09
C TYR A 26 -1.68 9.01 -3.65
N TRP A 27 -1.33 8.97 -4.94
CA TRP A 27 -0.95 7.73 -5.61
C TRP A 27 0.40 7.21 -5.14
N HIS A 28 0.48 5.88 -4.94
CA HIS A 28 1.69 5.18 -4.54
C HIS A 28 2.05 4.11 -5.57
N PRO A 29 3.26 4.10 -6.12
CA PRO A 29 3.76 2.93 -6.83
C PRO A 29 4.05 1.82 -5.81
N ILE A 30 3.45 0.64 -6.00
CA ILE A 30 3.56 -0.49 -5.05
C ILE A 30 4.18 -1.77 -5.64
N ALA A 31 4.25 -1.87 -6.97
CA ALA A 31 4.88 -2.98 -7.68
C ALA A 31 5.13 -2.59 -9.14
N ALA A 32 6.06 -3.28 -9.80
CA ALA A 32 6.20 -3.26 -11.25
C ALA A 32 5.30 -4.33 -11.88
N THR A 33 4.80 -4.05 -13.08
CA THR A 33 3.91 -4.98 -13.82
C THR A 33 4.59 -6.31 -14.16
N SER A 34 5.91 -6.32 -14.31
CA SER A 34 6.73 -7.51 -14.56
C SER A 34 6.80 -8.47 -13.37
N GLU A 35 6.40 -8.03 -12.18
CA GLU A 35 6.36 -8.87 -10.98
C GLU A 35 5.11 -9.76 -10.93
N LEU A 36 4.19 -9.59 -11.88
CA LEU A 36 2.99 -10.42 -12.03
C LEU A 36 3.01 -11.10 -13.39
N SER A 37 2.89 -12.42 -13.39
CA SER A 37 2.82 -13.26 -14.58
C SER A 37 1.51 -14.07 -14.58
N ASP A 38 1.25 -14.80 -15.66
CA ASP A 38 0.08 -15.69 -15.71
C ASP A 38 0.20 -16.86 -14.73
N GLU A 39 1.44 -17.30 -14.42
CA GLU A 39 1.71 -18.34 -13.42
C GLU A 39 1.69 -17.79 -11.98
N GLY A 40 2.06 -16.52 -11.81
CA GLY A 40 2.04 -15.80 -10.54
C GLY A 40 1.18 -14.54 -10.63
N PRO A 41 -0.16 -14.67 -10.75
CA PRO A 41 -1.04 -13.54 -11.00
C PRO A 41 -1.31 -12.71 -9.75
N THR A 42 -0.82 -13.10 -8.58
CA THR A 42 -1.06 -12.42 -7.30
C THR A 42 0.22 -12.12 -6.55
N LYS A 43 0.29 -10.98 -5.87
CA LYS A 43 1.41 -10.58 -5.02
C LYS A 43 0.90 -9.95 -3.71
N PRO A 44 1.36 -10.42 -2.54
CA PRO A 44 1.08 -9.75 -1.28
C PRO A 44 1.85 -8.42 -1.22
N VAL A 45 1.17 -7.37 -0.76
CA VAL A 45 1.71 -6.01 -0.63
C VAL A 45 1.30 -5.46 0.73
N ARG A 46 2.24 -4.83 1.44
CA ARG A 46 1.91 -4.02 2.61
C ARG A 46 2.11 -2.54 2.31
N LEU A 47 1.04 -1.76 2.38
CA LEU A 47 1.02 -0.33 2.09
C LEU A 47 0.36 0.41 3.25
N LEU A 48 1.00 1.47 3.76
CA LEU A 48 0.44 2.35 4.82
C LEU A 48 -0.13 1.57 6.03
N GLY A 49 0.56 0.49 6.42
CA GLY A 49 0.19 -0.34 7.56
C GLY A 49 -0.92 -1.37 7.31
N GLU A 50 -1.38 -1.53 6.06
CA GLU A 50 -2.40 -2.51 5.68
C GLU A 50 -1.83 -3.60 4.78
N ASP A 51 -2.26 -4.83 5.01
CA ASP A 51 -1.94 -5.99 4.17
C ASP A 51 -2.98 -6.11 3.04
N LEU A 52 -2.49 -6.15 1.81
CA LEU A 52 -3.26 -6.13 0.57
C LEU A 52 -2.78 -7.25 -0.35
N VAL A 53 -3.62 -7.62 -1.32
CA VAL A 53 -3.26 -8.51 -2.43
C VAL A 53 -3.44 -7.76 -3.73
N LEU A 54 -2.33 -7.53 -4.42
CA LEU A 54 -2.31 -7.08 -5.81
C LEU A 54 -2.53 -8.30 -6.70
N TYR A 55 -3.43 -8.20 -7.68
CA TYR A 55 -3.66 -9.29 -8.62
C TYR A 55 -3.83 -8.81 -10.06
N ARG A 56 -3.52 -9.70 -11.00
CA ARG A 56 -3.73 -9.58 -12.44
C ARG A 56 -4.86 -10.51 -12.86
N MET A 57 -5.89 -9.95 -13.48
CA MET A 57 -6.98 -10.71 -14.09
C MET A 57 -6.53 -11.32 -15.43
N ARG A 58 -7.23 -12.37 -15.91
CA ARG A 58 -6.95 -13.00 -17.21
C ARG A 58 -7.00 -12.04 -18.41
N GLY A 59 -7.73 -10.93 -18.31
CA GLY A 59 -7.76 -9.86 -19.32
C GLY A 59 -6.63 -8.83 -19.21
N GLY A 60 -5.66 -9.04 -18.32
CA GLY A 60 -4.51 -8.14 -18.11
C GLY A 60 -4.76 -6.98 -17.15
N SER A 61 -6.01 -6.70 -16.77
CA SER A 61 -6.35 -5.67 -15.79
C SER A 61 -5.79 -5.98 -14.41
N LEU A 62 -5.36 -4.94 -13.69
CA LEU A 62 -4.85 -5.05 -12.33
C LEU A 62 -5.92 -4.63 -11.32
N GLY A 63 -5.92 -5.30 -10.17
CA GLY A 63 -6.78 -4.97 -9.04
C GLY A 63 -6.03 -5.10 -7.72
N LEU A 64 -6.56 -4.46 -6.69
CA LEU A 64 -5.98 -4.43 -5.35
C LEU A 64 -7.13 -4.62 -4.35
N ILE A 65 -7.01 -5.62 -3.48
CA ILE A 65 -8.01 -5.93 -2.45
C ILE A 65 -7.33 -6.07 -1.09
N THR A 66 -8.10 -5.88 -0.03
CA THR A 66 -7.63 -6.14 1.34
C THR A 66 -7.40 -7.63 1.55
N ASN A 67 -6.31 -7.99 2.22
CA ASN A 67 -6.05 -9.35 2.67
C ASN A 67 -6.74 -9.60 4.02
N ARG A 68 -8.06 -9.81 3.99
CA ARG A 68 -8.88 -10.13 5.17
C ARG A 68 -9.90 -11.20 4.87
#